data_AF-A0A7H1N0X6-F1
#
_entry.id   AF-A0A7H1N0X6-F1
#
_cell.length_a   1.000
_cell.length_b   1.000
_cell.length_c   1.000
_cell.angle_alpha   90.00
_cell.angle_beta   90.00
_cell.angle_gamma   90.00
#
_symmetry.space_group_name_H-M   'P 1'
#
loop_
_entity.id
_entity.type
_entity.pdbx_description
1 polymer ?
#
loop_
_entity_poly.entity_id
_entity_poly.type
_entity_poly.pdbx_seq_one_letter_code
_entity_poly.pdbx_strand_id
1 'polypeptide(L)'
;MISRHRRPIDWAKTQNSLGATLSSLGSREEGTRHLEEALAAYRAVLDVYTREDMPLSWAMTQNNLGLALLTLAKREHGSSRVRQAITAHRAALQVFTRERLPVEWAATQHDLGVALRLQGEREMGVQSLQEAVAAFRAALQERTRDRQPLAWSMTQHNLGQALQTWGEREGSVERLNDAAAAYRAALDPHFRERLPVSWALSEVGLGATLASLADRLRDPSKLREAAAAFRTALDTFQRVGADQQASITRRRLRALEKQLEPQHV
;
A
#
# COMPACT_ATOMS: atom_id res chain seq x y z
N MET A 1 15.04 38.59 4.50
CA MET A 1 15.11 37.32 5.25
C MET A 1 13.70 36.87 5.60
N ILE A 2 13.29 35.68 5.17
CA ILE A 2 11.99 35.06 5.50
C ILE A 2 12.17 34.36 6.86
N SER A 3 11.30 34.63 7.84
CA SER A 3 11.38 34.00 9.16
C SER A 3 9.98 33.72 9.72
N ARG A 4 9.87 32.72 10.60
CA ARG A 4 8.61 32.28 11.23
C ARG A 4 7.83 33.45 11.86
N HIS A 5 8.52 34.44 12.45
CA HIS A 5 7.87 35.58 13.12
C HIS A 5 7.53 36.77 12.20
N ARG A 6 8.31 37.01 11.13
CA ARG A 6 8.09 38.18 10.26
C ARG A 6 7.21 37.87 9.06
N ARG A 7 7.32 36.66 8.51
CA ARG A 7 6.57 36.17 7.36
C ARG A 7 6.20 34.70 7.57
N PRO A 8 5.29 34.40 8.53
CA PRO A 8 4.96 33.03 8.92
C PRO A 8 4.50 32.18 7.73
N ILE A 9 3.64 32.73 6.86
CA ILE A 9 3.10 32.00 5.70
C ILE A 9 4.19 31.70 4.67
N ASP A 10 5.02 32.68 4.29
CA ASP A 10 6.10 32.46 3.31
C ASP A 10 7.17 31.50 3.86
N TRP A 11 7.45 31.59 5.16
CA TRP A 11 8.33 30.65 5.85
C TRP A 11 7.74 29.24 5.81
N ALA A 12 6.45 29.08 6.12
CA ALA A 12 5.76 27.78 6.09
C ALA A 12 5.71 27.19 4.67
N LYS A 13 5.53 28.02 3.63
CA LYS A 13 5.61 27.56 2.23
C LYS A 13 6.98 26.96 1.94
N THR A 14 8.03 27.68 2.33
CA THR A 14 9.43 27.24 2.14
C THR A 14 9.71 25.95 2.91
N GLN A 15 9.25 25.85 4.16
CA GLN A 15 9.41 24.64 4.98
C GLN A 15 8.63 23.45 4.44
N ASN A 16 7.43 23.66 3.90
CA ASN A 16 6.66 22.58 3.27
C ASN A 16 7.36 22.05 2.01
N SER A 17 7.92 22.93 1.18
CA SER A 17 8.74 22.54 0.03
C SER A 17 10.02 21.80 0.43
N LEU A 18 10.67 22.25 1.52
CA LEU A 18 11.82 21.55 2.10
C LEU A 18 11.42 20.15 2.58
N GLY A 19 10.34 20.03 3.34
CA GLY A 19 9.80 18.74 3.80
C GLY A 19 9.49 17.80 2.64
N ALA A 20 8.87 18.30 1.56
CA ALA A 20 8.58 17.52 0.35
C ALA A 20 9.85 17.01 -0.32
N THR A 21 10.86 17.87 -0.42
CA THR A 21 12.16 17.51 -1.03
C THR A 21 12.88 16.46 -0.20
N LEU A 22 12.96 16.67 1.11
CA LEU A 22 13.59 15.74 2.06
C LEU A 22 12.85 14.40 2.10
N SER A 23 11.52 14.41 2.05
CA SER A 23 10.71 13.20 2.00
C SER A 23 10.94 12.42 0.71
N SER A 24 10.99 13.11 -0.45
CA SER A 24 11.32 12.48 -1.72
C SER A 24 12.72 11.86 -1.71
N LEU A 25 13.71 12.54 -1.14
CA LEU A 25 15.08 12.03 -1.04
C LEU A 25 15.14 10.84 -0.09
N GLY A 26 14.63 10.99 1.12
CA GLY A 26 14.62 9.95 2.15
C GLY A 26 13.83 8.70 1.75
N SER A 27 12.83 8.82 0.87
CA SER A 27 12.08 7.67 0.33
C SER A 27 12.94 6.73 -0.54
N ARG A 28 14.02 7.26 -1.13
CA ARG A 28 14.93 6.53 -2.03
C ARG A 28 16.17 5.97 -1.32
N GLU A 29 16.43 6.43 -0.10
CA GLU A 29 17.56 6.01 0.70
C GLU A 29 17.16 4.91 1.70
N GLU A 30 18.12 4.09 2.13
CA GLU A 30 17.88 3.14 3.23
C GLU A 30 17.78 3.85 4.59
N GLY A 31 18.61 4.88 4.80
CA GLY A 31 18.66 5.64 6.04
C GLY A 31 17.40 6.45 6.35
N THR A 32 17.20 6.80 7.62
CA THR A 32 15.98 7.49 8.10
C THR A 32 16.14 9.01 8.23
N ARG A 33 17.37 9.53 8.19
CA ARG A 33 17.69 10.94 8.54
C ARG A 33 16.83 11.96 7.78
N HIS A 34 16.80 11.91 6.45
CA HIS A 34 16.03 12.88 5.66
C HIS A 34 14.52 12.76 5.88
N LEU A 35 14.01 11.55 6.18
CA LEU A 35 12.60 11.40 6.54
C LEU A 35 12.31 12.04 7.90
N GLU A 36 13.18 11.89 8.90
CA GLU A 36 13.05 12.57 10.19
C GLU A 36 13.09 14.09 10.06
N GLU A 37 13.99 14.62 9.24
CA GLU A 37 14.06 16.06 8.93
C GLU A 37 12.78 16.53 8.22
N ALA A 38 12.23 15.74 7.30
CA ALA A 38 10.94 16.03 6.67
C ALA A 38 9.80 16.06 7.68
N LEU A 39 9.75 15.11 8.63
CA LEU A 39 8.74 15.12 9.71
C LEU A 39 8.84 16.39 10.55
N ALA A 40 10.06 16.82 10.90
CA ALA A 40 10.27 18.04 11.66
C ALA A 40 9.79 19.27 10.89
N ALA A 41 10.12 19.37 9.59
CA ALA A 41 9.67 20.46 8.72
C ALA A 41 8.13 20.51 8.62
N TYR A 42 7.47 19.38 8.33
CA TYR A 42 6.01 19.33 8.24
C TYR A 42 5.31 19.66 9.56
N ARG A 43 5.80 19.16 10.69
CA ARG A 43 5.24 19.51 12.01
C ARG A 43 5.36 21.02 12.27
N ALA A 44 6.50 21.62 11.93
CA ALA A 44 6.69 23.05 12.10
C ALA A 44 5.79 23.90 11.16
N VAL A 45 5.48 23.39 9.97
CA VAL A 45 4.47 23.98 9.06
C VAL A 45 3.06 23.90 9.65
N LEU A 46 2.71 22.79 10.30
CA LEU A 46 1.39 22.58 10.92
C LEU A 46 1.14 23.45 12.16
N ASP A 47 2.17 24.08 12.72
CA ASP A 47 2.00 25.15 13.73
C ASP A 47 1.53 26.48 13.11
N VAL A 48 1.68 26.65 11.79
CA VAL A 48 1.35 27.88 11.06
C VAL A 48 0.11 27.68 10.20
N TYR A 49 0.05 26.58 9.46
CA TYR A 49 -1.14 26.20 8.73
C TYR A 49 -2.08 25.51 9.70
N THR A 50 -3.23 26.13 9.95
CA THR A 50 -4.32 25.54 10.72
C THR A 50 -5.41 25.06 9.76
N ARG A 51 -6.28 24.17 10.23
CA ARG A 51 -7.42 23.70 9.43
C ARG A 51 -8.39 24.85 9.15
N GLU A 52 -8.53 25.77 10.08
CA GLU A 52 -9.47 26.90 10.03
C GLU A 52 -8.97 28.01 9.08
N ASP A 53 -7.69 28.40 9.16
CA ASP A 53 -7.15 29.52 8.40
C ASP A 53 -6.66 29.11 7.01
N MET A 54 -6.10 27.90 6.89
CA MET A 54 -5.50 27.39 5.66
C MET A 54 -5.85 25.92 5.40
N PRO A 55 -7.15 25.57 5.27
CA PRO A 55 -7.62 24.18 5.25
C PRO A 55 -6.90 23.30 4.22
N LEU A 56 -6.75 23.80 2.98
CA LEU A 56 -6.10 23.03 1.91
C LEU A 56 -4.61 22.82 2.17
N SER A 57 -3.89 23.87 2.56
CA SER A 57 -2.45 23.77 2.86
C SER A 57 -2.17 22.89 4.08
N TRP A 58 -3.01 22.99 5.11
CA TRP A 58 -2.97 22.12 6.27
C TRP A 58 -3.21 20.65 5.88
N ALA A 59 -4.26 20.35 5.11
CA ALA A 59 -4.57 18.99 4.69
C ALA A 59 -3.49 18.37 3.79
N MET A 60 -2.93 19.15 2.86
CA MET A 60 -1.77 18.70 2.06
C MET A 60 -0.56 18.38 2.94
N THR A 61 -0.28 19.24 3.92
CA THR A 61 0.84 19.03 4.86
C THR A 61 0.62 17.79 5.72
N GLN A 62 -0.61 17.56 6.21
CA GLN A 62 -0.99 16.35 6.93
C GLN A 62 -0.82 15.09 6.07
N ASN A 63 -1.26 15.13 4.80
CA ASN A 63 -1.11 13.99 3.90
C ASN A 63 0.37 13.65 3.65
N ASN A 64 1.20 14.67 3.43
CA ASN A 64 2.64 14.50 3.23
C ASN A 64 3.36 14.00 4.49
N LEU A 65 2.95 14.48 5.67
CA LEU A 65 3.41 13.98 6.95
C LEU A 65 3.07 12.49 7.11
N GLY A 66 1.83 12.10 6.78
CA GLY A 66 1.38 10.71 6.80
C GLY A 66 2.21 9.80 5.90
N LEU A 67 2.50 10.24 4.67
CA LEU A 67 3.33 9.48 3.73
C LEU A 67 4.76 9.28 4.26
N ALA A 68 5.41 10.33 4.77
CA ALA A 68 6.75 10.24 5.33
C ALA A 68 6.80 9.32 6.57
N LEU A 69 5.80 9.42 7.45
CA LEU A 69 5.65 8.52 8.61
C LEU A 69 5.48 7.08 8.19
N LEU A 70 4.70 6.81 7.14
CA LEU A 70 4.48 5.47 6.62
C LEU A 70 5.75 4.87 6.01
N THR A 71 6.55 5.66 5.31
CA THR A 71 7.85 5.22 4.79
C THR A 71 8.81 4.84 5.92
N LEU A 72 8.90 5.66 6.97
CA LEU A 72 9.67 5.32 8.17
C LEU A 72 9.12 4.07 8.86
N ALA A 73 7.80 3.98 9.02
CA ALA A 73 7.18 2.85 9.67
C ALA A 73 7.49 1.52 8.98
N LYS A 74 7.61 1.49 7.64
CA LYS A 74 8.02 0.29 6.89
C LYS A 74 9.45 -0.16 7.17
N ARG A 75 10.32 0.74 7.65
CA ARG A 75 11.74 0.46 8.00
C ARG A 75 11.93 0.07 9.46
N GLU A 76 10.87 0.16 10.26
CA GLU A 76 10.90 -0.03 11.70
C GLU A 76 9.88 -1.08 12.14
N HIS A 77 10.14 -1.73 13.28
CA HIS A 77 9.24 -2.75 13.81
C HIS A 77 8.06 -2.17 14.61
N GLY A 78 8.13 -0.92 15.07
CA GLY A 78 7.13 -0.32 15.97
C GLY A 78 5.89 0.25 15.28
N SER A 79 4.72 0.16 15.92
CA SER A 79 3.45 0.68 15.40
C SER A 79 3.19 2.16 15.69
N SER A 80 4.09 2.85 16.41
CA SER A 80 3.89 4.27 16.76
C SER A 80 3.78 5.17 15.52
N ARG A 81 4.72 5.05 14.58
CA ARG A 81 4.70 5.83 13.33
C ARG A 81 3.51 5.46 12.44
N VAL A 82 3.08 4.20 12.44
CA VAL A 82 1.87 3.76 11.73
C VAL A 82 0.62 4.48 12.25
N ARG A 83 0.44 4.52 13.59
CA ARG A 83 -0.70 5.25 14.21
C ARG A 83 -0.67 6.74 13.93
N GLN A 84 0.52 7.35 13.92
CA GLN A 84 0.66 8.76 13.54
C GLN A 84 0.31 8.99 12.06
N ALA A 85 0.70 8.09 11.15
CA ALA A 85 0.34 8.19 9.73
C ALA A 85 -1.19 8.09 9.53
N ILE A 86 -1.84 7.12 10.20
CA ILE A 86 -3.30 6.98 10.20
C ILE A 86 -3.98 8.27 10.68
N THR A 87 -3.47 8.86 11.77
CA THR A 87 -4.00 10.12 12.32
C THR A 87 -3.86 11.27 11.32
N ALA A 88 -2.70 11.40 10.67
CA ALA A 88 -2.44 12.46 9.70
C ALA A 88 -3.31 12.31 8.44
N HIS A 89 -3.45 11.10 7.88
CA HIS A 89 -4.34 10.88 6.73
C HIS A 89 -5.81 11.11 7.06
N ARG A 90 -6.29 10.67 8.24
CA ARG A 90 -7.65 10.98 8.70
C ARG A 90 -7.87 12.49 8.90
N ALA A 91 -6.85 13.21 9.35
CA ALA A 91 -6.90 14.67 9.46
C ALA A 91 -7.04 15.33 8.08
N ALA A 92 -6.25 14.91 7.09
CA ALA A 92 -6.36 15.39 5.72
C ALA A 92 -7.75 15.11 5.09
N LEU A 93 -8.34 13.94 5.37
CA LEU A 93 -9.68 13.57 4.90
C LEU A 93 -10.83 14.38 5.53
N GLN A 94 -10.56 15.22 6.54
CA GLN A 94 -11.56 16.19 7.01
C GLN A 94 -11.75 17.36 6.03
N VAL A 95 -10.77 17.60 5.15
CA VAL A 95 -10.79 18.68 4.16
C VAL A 95 -10.90 18.11 2.75
N PHE A 96 -10.13 17.06 2.45
CA PHE A 96 -10.25 16.33 1.20
C PHE A 96 -11.52 15.49 1.28
N THR A 97 -12.60 15.96 0.66
CA THR A 97 -13.85 15.20 0.53
C THR A 97 -14.01 14.72 -0.90
N ARG A 98 -14.76 13.63 -1.09
CA ARG A 98 -15.01 13.06 -2.41
C ARG A 98 -15.65 14.06 -3.37
N GLU A 99 -16.55 14.91 -2.87
CA GLU A 99 -17.34 15.84 -3.66
C GLU A 99 -16.52 17.05 -4.14
N ARG A 100 -15.57 17.52 -3.31
CA ARG A 100 -14.82 18.75 -3.58
C ARG A 100 -13.45 18.48 -4.18
N LEU A 101 -12.80 17.40 -3.74
CA LEU A 101 -11.42 17.05 -4.05
C LEU A 101 -11.31 15.53 -4.27
N PRO A 102 -12.01 14.97 -5.29
CA PRO A 102 -12.12 13.53 -5.49
C PRO A 102 -10.76 12.84 -5.70
N VAL A 103 -9.83 13.53 -6.36
CA VAL A 103 -8.50 12.98 -6.67
C VAL A 103 -7.66 12.88 -5.40
N GLU A 104 -7.56 13.97 -4.63
CA GLU A 104 -6.84 14.02 -3.36
C GLU A 104 -7.48 13.09 -2.34
N TRP A 105 -8.82 13.10 -2.23
CA TRP A 105 -9.56 12.21 -1.35
C TRP A 105 -9.24 10.74 -1.66
N ALA A 106 -9.30 10.32 -2.92
CA ALA A 106 -9.01 8.93 -3.28
C ALA A 106 -7.54 8.56 -3.08
N ALA A 107 -6.62 9.49 -3.28
CA ALA A 107 -5.21 9.28 -2.97
C ALA A 107 -4.98 9.11 -1.47
N THR A 108 -5.53 9.99 -0.63
CA THR A 108 -5.42 9.90 0.82
C THR A 108 -6.14 8.68 1.39
N GLN A 109 -7.28 8.26 0.82
CA GLN A 109 -7.94 7.01 1.19
C GLN A 109 -7.06 5.79 0.90
N HIS A 110 -6.37 5.77 -0.24
CA HIS A 110 -5.41 4.71 -0.52
C HIS A 110 -4.27 4.70 0.50
N ASP A 111 -3.65 5.85 0.79
CA ASP A 111 -2.53 5.94 1.73
C ASP A 111 -2.96 5.56 3.16
N LEU A 112 -4.16 5.98 3.57
CA LEU A 112 -4.80 5.54 4.80
C LEU A 112 -4.96 4.01 4.82
N GLY A 113 -5.44 3.42 3.72
CA GLY A 113 -5.57 1.97 3.58
C GLY A 113 -4.24 1.24 3.73
N VAL A 114 -3.14 1.77 3.17
CA VAL A 114 -1.80 1.18 3.33
C VAL A 114 -1.32 1.24 4.78
N ALA A 115 -1.55 2.37 5.47
CA ALA A 115 -1.19 2.53 6.87
C ALA A 115 -2.00 1.58 7.78
N LEU A 116 -3.31 1.47 7.54
CA LEU A 116 -4.20 0.56 8.26
C LEU A 116 -3.86 -0.91 7.99
N ARG A 117 -3.51 -1.28 6.75
CA ARG A 117 -3.04 -2.64 6.44
C ARG A 117 -1.78 -2.97 7.22
N LEU A 118 -0.79 -2.07 7.23
CA LEU A 118 0.46 -2.26 7.97
C LEU A 118 0.21 -2.37 9.49
N GLN A 119 -0.73 -1.59 10.02
CA GLN A 119 -1.17 -1.72 11.42
C GLN A 119 -1.80 -3.10 11.66
N GLY A 120 -2.70 -3.52 10.76
CA GLY A 120 -3.33 -4.83 10.75
C GLY A 120 -2.32 -5.97 10.78
N GLU A 121 -1.31 -5.92 9.92
CA GLU A 121 -0.21 -6.90 9.86
C GLU A 121 0.59 -6.99 11.17
N ARG A 122 0.65 -5.90 11.96
CA ARG A 122 1.38 -5.81 13.23
C ARG A 122 0.54 -6.12 14.47
N GLU A 123 -0.78 -6.20 14.33
CA GLU A 123 -1.70 -6.55 15.42
C GLU A 123 -2.30 -7.95 15.24
N MET A 124 -2.82 -8.53 16.31
CA MET A 124 -3.48 -9.84 16.26
C MET A 124 -4.90 -9.75 15.70
N GLY A 125 -5.60 -8.64 15.93
CA GLY A 125 -6.98 -8.42 15.50
C GLY A 125 -7.12 -8.15 14.01
N VAL A 126 -8.36 -8.05 13.53
CA VAL A 126 -8.67 -7.78 12.12
C VAL A 126 -9.23 -6.38 11.88
N GLN A 127 -9.46 -5.58 12.93
CA GLN A 127 -10.12 -4.28 12.83
C GLN A 127 -9.39 -3.34 11.87
N SER A 128 -8.07 -3.22 11.98
CA SER A 128 -7.32 -2.37 11.04
C SER A 128 -7.35 -2.90 9.61
N LEU A 129 -7.44 -4.22 9.40
CA LEU A 129 -7.59 -4.82 8.07
C LEU A 129 -8.97 -4.51 7.46
N GLN A 130 -10.03 -4.56 8.27
CA GLN A 130 -11.39 -4.19 7.86
C GLN A 130 -11.45 -2.73 7.40
N GLU A 131 -10.86 -1.83 8.20
CA GLU A 131 -10.78 -0.42 7.86
C GLU A 131 -9.91 -0.19 6.61
N ALA A 132 -8.81 -0.93 6.46
CA ALA A 132 -7.97 -0.85 5.26
C ALA A 132 -8.75 -1.23 3.99
N VAL A 133 -9.52 -2.31 4.04
CA VAL A 133 -10.40 -2.75 2.94
C VAL A 133 -11.43 -1.67 2.60
N ALA A 134 -12.05 -1.06 3.61
CA ALA A 134 -13.01 0.04 3.41
C ALA A 134 -12.34 1.25 2.73
N ALA A 135 -11.15 1.65 3.18
CA ALA A 135 -10.40 2.77 2.63
C ALA A 135 -9.96 2.51 1.17
N PHE A 136 -9.48 1.29 0.85
CA PHE A 136 -9.14 0.94 -0.54
C PHE A 136 -10.38 0.90 -1.45
N ARG A 137 -11.50 0.34 -0.98
CA ARG A 137 -12.76 0.34 -1.73
C ARG A 137 -13.27 1.76 -1.96
N ALA A 138 -13.10 2.67 -0.99
CA ALA A 138 -13.40 4.08 -1.14
C ALA A 138 -12.51 4.73 -2.23
N ALA A 139 -11.19 4.53 -2.18
CA ALA A 139 -10.27 5.03 -3.20
C ALA A 139 -10.62 4.54 -4.62
N LEU A 140 -11.06 3.28 -4.76
CA LEU A 140 -11.48 2.68 -6.04
C LEU A 140 -12.77 3.26 -6.62
N GLN A 141 -13.52 4.08 -5.88
CA GLN A 141 -14.68 4.80 -6.41
C GLN A 141 -14.27 5.89 -7.41
N GLU A 142 -13.09 6.50 -7.23
CA GLU A 142 -12.56 7.55 -8.11
C GLU A 142 -11.35 7.10 -8.93
N ARG A 143 -10.53 6.19 -8.37
CA ARG A 143 -9.46 5.52 -9.13
C ARG A 143 -10.10 4.41 -9.95
N THR A 144 -10.38 4.69 -11.21
CA THR A 144 -10.93 3.71 -12.16
C THR A 144 -9.83 3.20 -13.09
N ARG A 145 -9.99 1.98 -13.61
CA ARG A 145 -9.08 1.38 -14.60
C ARG A 145 -8.84 2.30 -15.81
N ASP A 146 -9.89 2.94 -16.33
CA ASP A 146 -9.80 3.72 -17.58
C ASP A 146 -9.07 5.05 -17.39
N ARG A 147 -9.30 5.74 -16.26
CA ARG A 147 -8.72 7.07 -15.99
C ARG A 147 -7.33 7.01 -15.37
N GLN A 148 -7.11 6.02 -14.50
CA GLN A 148 -5.91 5.95 -13.66
C GLN A 148 -5.44 4.48 -13.51
N PRO A 149 -5.09 3.79 -14.61
CA PRO A 149 -4.84 2.34 -14.61
C PRO A 149 -3.76 1.92 -13.60
N LEU A 150 -2.65 2.67 -13.51
CA LEU A 150 -1.58 2.38 -12.55
C LEU A 150 -2.04 2.52 -11.10
N ALA A 151 -2.72 3.62 -10.76
CA ALA A 151 -3.19 3.86 -9.40
C ALA A 151 -4.30 2.88 -9.00
N TRP A 152 -5.15 2.50 -9.95
CA TRP A 152 -6.17 1.47 -9.78
C TRP A 152 -5.52 0.11 -9.50
N SER A 153 -4.58 -0.36 -10.32
CA SER A 153 -3.89 -1.63 -10.10
C SER A 153 -3.13 -1.67 -8.77
N MET A 154 -2.43 -0.60 -8.40
CA MET A 154 -1.77 -0.52 -7.08
C MET A 154 -2.78 -0.59 -5.93
N THR A 155 -3.95 0.02 -6.08
CA THR A 155 -5.00 -0.02 -5.06
C THR A 155 -5.62 -1.42 -4.97
N GLN A 156 -5.85 -2.08 -6.10
CA GLN A 156 -6.33 -3.46 -6.17
C GLN A 156 -5.34 -4.45 -5.54
N HIS A 157 -4.03 -4.27 -5.80
CA HIS A 157 -2.98 -5.08 -5.18
C HIS A 157 -3.01 -4.98 -3.65
N ASN A 158 -3.04 -3.75 -3.12
CA ASN A 158 -3.06 -3.52 -1.67
C ASN A 158 -4.39 -3.99 -1.04
N LEU A 159 -5.52 -3.87 -1.75
CA LEU A 159 -6.80 -4.44 -1.35
C LEU A 159 -6.71 -5.97 -1.25
N GLY A 160 -6.09 -6.63 -2.24
CA GLY A 160 -5.82 -8.07 -2.23
C GLY A 160 -5.00 -8.49 -1.02
N GLN A 161 -3.95 -7.75 -0.67
CA GLN A 161 -3.14 -8.02 0.54
C GLN A 161 -3.96 -7.92 1.82
N ALA A 162 -4.74 -6.85 2.00
CA ALA A 162 -5.55 -6.67 3.20
C ALA A 162 -6.62 -7.76 3.35
N LEU A 163 -7.32 -8.10 2.25
CA LEU A 163 -8.31 -9.18 2.22
C LEU A 163 -7.70 -10.55 2.45
N GLN A 164 -6.51 -10.80 1.90
CA GLN A 164 -5.79 -12.05 2.09
C GLN A 164 -5.46 -12.24 3.57
N THR A 165 -4.79 -11.28 4.20
CA THR A 165 -4.42 -11.39 5.62
C THR A 165 -5.64 -11.51 6.52
N TRP A 166 -6.72 -10.77 6.22
CA TRP A 166 -7.97 -10.88 6.96
C TRP A 166 -8.61 -12.28 6.79
N GLY A 167 -8.71 -12.75 5.54
CA GLY A 167 -9.26 -14.06 5.23
C GLY A 167 -8.46 -15.21 5.84
N GLU A 168 -7.13 -15.11 5.86
CA GLU A 168 -6.25 -16.10 6.49
C GLU A 168 -6.47 -16.17 8.00
N ARG A 169 -6.58 -15.02 8.69
CA ARG A 169 -6.79 -14.94 10.14
C ARG A 169 -8.12 -15.52 10.60
N GLU A 170 -9.16 -15.36 9.79
CA GLU A 170 -10.50 -15.87 10.11
C GLU A 170 -10.82 -17.21 9.43
N GLY A 171 -9.92 -17.75 8.61
CA GLY A 171 -10.21 -18.93 7.79
C GLY A 171 -11.32 -18.71 6.75
N SER A 172 -11.60 -17.46 6.36
CA SER A 172 -12.72 -17.09 5.51
C SER A 172 -12.45 -17.31 4.03
N VAL A 173 -13.10 -18.32 3.45
CA VAL A 173 -13.04 -18.62 2.00
C VAL A 173 -13.55 -17.46 1.16
N GLU A 174 -14.63 -16.80 1.58
CA GLU A 174 -15.21 -15.64 0.88
C GLU A 174 -14.18 -14.52 0.73
N ARG A 175 -13.51 -14.14 1.83
CA ARG A 175 -12.49 -13.08 1.81
C ARG A 175 -11.26 -13.45 1.00
N LEU A 176 -10.89 -14.73 0.99
CA LEU A 176 -9.81 -15.23 0.13
C LEU A 176 -10.21 -15.20 -1.36
N ASN A 177 -11.47 -15.47 -1.70
CA ASN A 177 -11.97 -15.29 -3.06
C ASN A 177 -11.96 -13.80 -3.47
N ASP A 178 -12.39 -12.91 -2.58
CA ASP A 178 -12.31 -11.46 -2.79
C ASP A 178 -10.86 -11.01 -2.99
N ALA A 179 -9.92 -11.53 -2.20
CA ALA A 179 -8.49 -11.25 -2.34
C ALA A 179 -7.96 -11.70 -3.71
N ALA A 180 -8.31 -12.92 -4.14
CA ALA A 180 -7.93 -13.43 -5.45
C ALA A 180 -8.52 -12.59 -6.59
N ALA A 181 -9.77 -12.11 -6.45
CA ALA A 181 -10.40 -11.21 -7.41
C ALA A 181 -9.67 -9.85 -7.48
N ALA A 182 -9.32 -9.27 -6.33
CA ALA A 182 -8.56 -8.01 -6.26
C ALA A 182 -7.16 -8.16 -6.87
N TYR A 183 -6.44 -9.26 -6.59
CA TYR A 183 -5.16 -9.50 -7.24
C TYR A 183 -5.30 -9.68 -8.76
N ARG A 184 -6.28 -10.44 -9.24
CA ARG A 184 -6.54 -10.58 -10.69
C ARG A 184 -6.86 -9.23 -11.33
N ALA A 185 -7.63 -8.37 -10.65
CA ALA A 185 -7.89 -7.01 -11.11
C ALA A 185 -6.60 -6.19 -11.22
N ALA A 186 -5.65 -6.35 -10.30
CA ALA A 186 -4.37 -5.64 -10.36
C ALA A 186 -3.52 -6.01 -11.59
N LEU A 187 -3.72 -7.18 -12.22
CA LEU A 187 -2.91 -7.70 -13.33
C LEU A 187 -3.17 -7.01 -14.69
N ASP A 188 -3.14 -5.68 -14.72
CA ASP A 188 -3.27 -4.87 -15.94
C ASP A 188 -1.96 -4.82 -16.74
N PRO A 189 -2.00 -4.83 -18.10
CA PRO A 189 -0.79 -4.72 -18.93
C PRO A 189 0.04 -3.46 -18.67
N HIS A 190 -0.58 -2.30 -18.44
CA HIS A 190 0.15 -1.06 -18.14
C HIS A 190 0.88 -1.15 -16.81
N PHE A 191 0.30 -1.86 -15.84
CA PHE A 191 0.94 -2.10 -14.55
C PHE A 191 2.16 -3.01 -14.70
N ARG A 192 2.09 -4.03 -15.56
CA ARG A 192 3.24 -4.87 -15.91
C ARG A 192 4.36 -4.08 -16.57
N GLU A 193 4.03 -3.22 -17.53
CA GLU A 193 5.02 -2.44 -18.28
C GLU A 193 5.74 -1.41 -17.38
N ARG A 194 4.99 -0.68 -16.57
CA ARG A 194 5.52 0.43 -15.75
C ARG A 194 6.13 -0.03 -14.43
N LEU A 195 5.55 -1.07 -13.82
CA LEU A 195 5.91 -1.56 -12.49
C LEU A 195 5.98 -3.10 -12.49
N PRO A 196 6.88 -3.72 -13.28
CA PRO A 196 6.90 -5.17 -13.49
C PRO A 196 7.10 -5.96 -12.19
N VAL A 197 7.89 -5.43 -11.24
CA VAL A 197 8.08 -6.04 -9.93
C VAL A 197 6.79 -6.02 -9.11
N SER A 198 6.06 -4.90 -9.07
CA SER A 198 4.79 -4.80 -8.34
C SER A 198 3.68 -5.64 -8.98
N TRP A 199 3.66 -5.72 -10.31
CA TRP A 199 2.79 -6.62 -11.04
C TRP A 199 3.07 -8.08 -10.70
N ALA A 200 4.35 -8.51 -10.71
CA ALA A 200 4.73 -9.86 -10.32
C ALA A 200 4.47 -10.18 -8.84
N LEU A 201 4.55 -9.18 -7.94
CA LEU A 201 4.13 -9.34 -6.54
C LEU A 201 2.61 -9.57 -6.42
N SER A 202 1.80 -9.05 -7.34
CA SER A 202 0.37 -9.34 -7.41
C SER A 202 0.11 -10.79 -7.82
N GLU A 203 0.88 -11.31 -8.79
CA GLU A 203 0.86 -12.74 -9.14
C GLU A 203 1.28 -13.63 -7.96
N VAL A 204 2.30 -13.24 -7.19
CA VAL A 204 2.70 -13.95 -5.96
C VAL A 204 1.57 -13.96 -4.92
N GLY A 205 0.90 -12.83 -4.73
CA GLY A 205 -0.25 -12.71 -3.83
C GLY A 205 -1.43 -13.58 -4.28
N LEU A 206 -1.74 -13.57 -5.57
CA LEU A 206 -2.74 -14.42 -6.18
C LEU A 206 -2.40 -15.91 -5.97
N GLY A 207 -1.17 -16.31 -6.27
CA GLY A 207 -0.70 -17.69 -6.09
C GLY A 207 -0.80 -18.16 -4.63
N ALA A 208 -0.39 -17.34 -3.67
CA ALA A 208 -0.50 -17.67 -2.25
C ALA A 208 -1.96 -17.81 -1.80
N THR A 209 -2.82 -16.89 -2.24
CA THR A 209 -4.25 -16.91 -1.92
C THR A 209 -4.94 -18.13 -2.51
N LEU A 210 -4.63 -18.49 -3.76
CA LEU A 210 -5.18 -19.67 -4.43
C LEU A 210 -4.70 -20.97 -3.79
N ALA A 211 -3.45 -21.04 -3.33
CA ALA A 211 -2.96 -22.18 -2.55
C ALA A 211 -3.71 -22.32 -1.21
N SER A 212 -3.93 -21.21 -0.50
CA SER A 212 -4.75 -21.17 0.72
C SER A 212 -6.19 -21.62 0.49
N LEU A 213 -6.79 -21.26 -0.67
CA LEU A 213 -8.11 -21.73 -1.08
C LEU A 213 -8.11 -23.20 -1.47
N ALA A 214 -7.09 -23.68 -2.17
CA ALA A 214 -6.95 -25.07 -2.58
C ALA A 214 -6.95 -26.00 -1.38
N ASP A 215 -6.21 -25.66 -0.32
CA ASP A 215 -6.17 -26.40 0.93
C ASP A 215 -7.54 -26.43 1.63
N ARG A 216 -8.16 -25.26 1.83
CA ARG A 216 -9.45 -25.12 2.53
C ARG A 216 -10.61 -25.79 1.81
N LEU A 217 -10.62 -25.75 0.48
CA LEU A 217 -11.67 -26.33 -0.35
C LEU A 217 -11.35 -27.74 -0.84
N ARG A 218 -10.14 -28.24 -0.57
CA ARG A 218 -9.60 -29.49 -1.14
C ARG A 218 -9.73 -29.52 -2.66
N ASP A 219 -9.43 -28.39 -3.29
CA ASP A 219 -9.63 -28.17 -4.73
C ASP A 219 -8.28 -28.12 -5.46
N PRO A 220 -7.84 -29.24 -6.10
CA PRO A 220 -6.56 -29.29 -6.82
C PRO A 220 -6.54 -28.39 -8.06
N SER A 221 -7.69 -27.90 -8.55
CA SER A 221 -7.70 -26.94 -9.65
C SER A 221 -7.10 -25.60 -9.24
N LYS A 222 -7.41 -25.13 -8.03
CA LYS A 222 -6.83 -23.90 -7.46
C LYS A 222 -5.34 -24.03 -7.20
N LEU A 223 -4.87 -25.24 -6.88
CA LEU A 223 -3.44 -25.51 -6.72
C LEU A 223 -2.69 -25.36 -8.05
N ARG A 224 -3.29 -25.82 -9.16
CA ARG A 224 -2.75 -25.61 -10.52
C ARG A 224 -2.76 -24.14 -10.93
N GLU A 225 -3.83 -23.40 -10.61
CA GLU A 225 -3.89 -21.95 -10.83
C GLU A 225 -2.80 -21.22 -10.00
N ALA A 226 -2.61 -21.62 -8.74
CA ALA A 226 -1.56 -21.06 -7.88
C ALA A 226 -0.17 -21.25 -8.48
N ALA A 227 0.14 -22.47 -8.96
CA ALA A 227 1.41 -22.76 -9.62
C ALA A 227 1.59 -21.93 -10.91
N ALA A 228 0.51 -21.70 -11.68
CA ALA A 228 0.55 -20.85 -12.87
C ALA A 228 0.87 -19.37 -12.53
N ALA A 229 0.26 -18.83 -11.48
CA ALA A 229 0.55 -17.48 -10.99
C ALA A 229 2.02 -17.35 -10.54
N PHE A 230 2.52 -18.32 -9.76
CA PHE A 230 3.93 -18.32 -9.34
C PHE A 230 4.92 -18.46 -10.51
N ARG A 231 4.60 -19.27 -11.54
CA ARG A 231 5.41 -19.36 -12.76
C ARG A 231 5.49 -18.01 -13.48
N THR A 232 4.36 -17.34 -13.61
CA THR A 232 4.26 -16.03 -14.27
C THR A 232 5.03 -14.94 -13.51
N ALA A 233 4.92 -14.93 -12.17
CA ALA A 233 5.71 -14.05 -11.31
C ALA A 233 7.22 -14.34 -11.46
N LEU A 234 7.62 -15.62 -11.44
CA LEU A 234 9.01 -16.03 -11.53
C LEU A 234 9.66 -15.61 -12.85
N ASP A 235 8.99 -15.84 -13.98
CA ASP A 235 9.46 -15.38 -15.31
C ASP A 235 9.66 -13.86 -15.31
N THR A 236 8.72 -13.11 -14.75
CA THR A 236 8.83 -11.65 -14.70
C THR A 236 9.99 -11.19 -13.81
N PHE A 237 10.16 -11.77 -12.62
CA PHE A 237 11.29 -11.45 -11.74
C PHE A 237 12.64 -11.77 -12.39
N GLN A 238 12.74 -12.89 -13.12
CA GLN A 238 13.96 -13.25 -13.84
C GLN A 238 14.27 -12.27 -14.97
N ARG A 239 13.26 -11.83 -15.74
CA ARG A 239 13.44 -10.85 -16.82
C ARG A 239 13.94 -9.49 -16.33
N VAL A 240 13.54 -9.08 -15.13
CA VAL A 240 13.92 -7.77 -14.56
C VAL A 240 15.07 -7.83 -13.55
N GLY A 241 15.72 -8.99 -13.40
CA GLY A 241 16.87 -9.16 -12.49
C GLY A 241 16.53 -9.08 -10.99
N ALA A 242 15.28 -9.35 -10.61
CA ALA A 242 14.84 -9.35 -9.21
C ALA A 242 15.16 -10.69 -8.52
N ASP A 243 16.45 -10.99 -8.36
CA ASP A 243 16.96 -12.32 -7.98
C ASP A 243 16.44 -12.83 -6.64
N GLN A 244 16.32 -11.95 -5.64
CA GLN A 244 15.80 -12.31 -4.32
C GLN A 244 14.34 -12.79 -4.41
N GLN A 245 13.51 -12.01 -5.10
CA GLN A 245 12.10 -12.32 -5.32
C GLN A 245 11.94 -13.58 -6.18
N ALA A 246 12.75 -13.74 -7.23
CA ALA A 246 12.78 -14.94 -8.06
C ALA A 246 13.13 -16.20 -7.23
N SER A 247 14.14 -16.12 -6.36
CA SER A 247 14.54 -17.23 -5.47
C SER A 247 13.43 -17.65 -4.52
N ILE A 248 12.79 -16.68 -3.85
CA ILE A 248 11.66 -16.94 -2.93
C ILE A 248 10.50 -17.58 -3.69
N THR A 249 10.14 -17.03 -4.85
CA THR A 249 9.01 -17.49 -5.68
C THR A 249 9.26 -18.91 -6.20
N ARG A 250 10.49 -19.20 -6.65
CA ARG A 250 10.89 -20.55 -7.10
C ARG A 250 10.73 -21.60 -6.01
N ARG A 251 11.08 -21.28 -4.76
CA ARG A 251 10.89 -22.21 -3.63
C ARG A 251 9.41 -22.52 -3.39
N ARG A 252 8.55 -21.49 -3.43
CA ARG A 252 7.09 -21.66 -3.29
C ARG A 252 6.51 -22.51 -4.42
N LEU A 253 6.90 -22.22 -5.67
CA LEU A 253 6.47 -22.97 -6.84
C LEU A 253 6.86 -24.47 -6.74
N ARG A 254 8.12 -24.78 -6.41
CA ARG A 254 8.58 -26.17 -6.25
C ARG A 254 7.81 -26.92 -5.17
N ALA A 255 7.46 -26.25 -4.06
CA ALA A 255 6.69 -26.88 -2.99
C ALA A 255 5.28 -27.26 -3.47
N LEU A 256 4.65 -26.41 -4.30
CA LEU A 256 3.34 -26.65 -4.90
C LEU A 256 3.37 -27.74 -5.97
N GLU A 257 4.40 -27.74 -6.82
CA GLU A 257 4.56 -28.76 -7.86
C GLU A 257 4.69 -30.17 -7.27
N LYS A 258 5.40 -30.32 -6.15
CA LYS A 258 5.47 -31.60 -5.41
C LYS A 258 4.11 -32.09 -4.91
N GLN A 259 3.18 -31.19 -4.59
CA GLN A 259 1.83 -31.57 -4.17
C GLN A 259 0.95 -32.00 -5.35
N LEU A 260 1.33 -31.63 -6.57
CA LEU A 260 0.63 -31.98 -7.81
C LEU A 260 1.16 -33.26 -8.46
N GLU A 261 2.32 -33.76 -8.03
CA GLU A 261 2.85 -35.05 -8.49
C GLU A 261 1.91 -36.19 -8.06
N PRO A 262 1.59 -37.14 -8.94
CA PRO A 262 0.81 -38.31 -8.56
C PRO A 262 1.59 -39.08 -7.49
N GLN A 263 0.95 -39.28 -6.32
CA GLN A 263 1.50 -40.15 -5.28
C GLN A 263 1.55 -41.56 -5.86
N HIS A 264 2.76 -42.03 -6.20
CA HIS A 264 2.95 -43.41 -6.62
C HIS A 264 2.75 -44.27 -5.37
N VAL A 265 1.67 -45.07 -5.38
CA VAL A 265 1.35 -46.10 -4.39
C VAL A 265 2.29 -47.28 -4.55
#